data_AF-A0A9P9BXQ3-F1
#
_entry.id   AF-A0A9P9BXQ3-F1
#
_cell.length_a   1.000
_cell.length_b   1.000
_cell.length_c   1.000
_cell.angle_alpha   90.00
_cell.angle_beta   90.00
_cell.angle_gamma   90.00
#
_symmetry.space_group_name_H-M   'P 1'
#
loop_
_entity.id
_entity.type
_entity.pdbx_description
1 polymer ?
#
loop_
_entity_poly.entity_id
_entity_poly.type
_entity_poly.pdbx_seq_one_letter_code
_entity_poly.pdbx_strand_id
1 'polypeptide(L)'
;MLSLQAVSSFAAILLASYWLAKRTLWEYLMCTSTVVRELSQLGTSRELREKRGIVSFAVGVTVLTRIFLSVAGLLAARVCTDHFAKVIVIEPDEWTHTLEARLPWTSSATREVSSDSGDNHQRYSTLVHQRTRVYQFTSLHVYYVIVLRVLRALFPATIDSEAAHFGALIQNFCFNPRFSGWGFRQPYSEYRKRGEEYPKTIYSSRRTLEGLVRSLVHKACADLVHLQGVATHFRLGADGSVDTVGYRASDGSTTELRCDMVIDCTGNTQAGLKLLLTALPRESAAHLVGLRESYDPRMFYVTHEFPKPLNFEKDLEHITITYDLLGPLNGHPQRLDSSTHPWILSYFPDPTIDNHGVILGRRENGNIVLVVGGWDSWLPLTLDQ
;
A
#
# COMPACT_ATOMS: atom_id res chain seq x y z
N MET A 1 20.61 -5.00 56.94
CA MET A 1 20.20 -3.85 56.12
C MET A 1 21.21 -3.69 55.00
N LEU A 2 20.78 -3.76 53.74
CA LEU A 2 21.65 -3.39 52.62
C LEU A 2 21.97 -1.89 52.72
N SER A 3 23.23 -1.51 52.49
CA SER A 3 23.59 -0.10 52.47
C SER A 3 22.85 0.61 51.32
N LEU A 4 22.54 1.89 51.48
CA LEU A 4 21.90 2.71 50.44
C LEU A 4 22.69 2.64 49.11
N GLN A 5 24.03 2.52 49.19
CA GLN A 5 24.91 2.35 48.04
C GLN A 5 24.73 1.00 47.32
N ALA A 6 24.47 -0.08 48.05
CA ALA A 6 24.21 -1.39 47.44
C ALA A 6 22.86 -1.39 46.71
N VAL A 7 21.84 -0.75 47.30
CA VAL A 7 20.52 -0.61 46.67
C VAL A 7 20.59 0.26 45.41
N SER A 8 21.29 1.40 45.46
CA SER A 8 21.44 2.28 44.30
C SER A 8 22.22 1.62 43.15
N SER A 9 23.29 0.89 43.48
CA SER A 9 24.09 0.15 42.49
C SER A 9 23.26 -0.96 41.82
N PHE A 10 22.48 -1.71 42.61
CA PHE A 10 21.59 -2.75 42.08
C PHE A 10 20.50 -2.17 41.18
N ALA A 11 19.87 -1.06 41.58
CA ALA A 11 18.89 -0.36 40.77
C ALA A 11 19.48 0.16 39.44
N ALA A 12 20.71 0.71 39.48
CA ALA A 12 21.41 1.16 38.27
C ALA A 12 21.71 0.00 37.31
N ILE A 13 22.18 -1.14 37.83
CA ILE A 13 22.45 -2.35 37.04
C ILE A 13 21.14 -2.90 36.44
N LEU A 14 20.07 -2.98 37.23
CA LEU A 14 18.77 -3.44 36.74
C LEU A 14 18.23 -2.53 35.64
N LEU A 15 18.31 -1.20 35.82
CA LEU A 15 17.84 -0.24 34.83
C LEU A 15 18.66 -0.35 33.54
N ALA A 16 19.99 -0.40 33.63
CA ALA A 16 20.87 -0.57 32.47
C ALA A 16 20.61 -1.92 31.76
N SER A 17 20.47 -3.00 32.52
CA SER A 17 20.18 -4.34 32.00
C SER A 17 18.82 -4.39 31.32
N TYR A 18 17.80 -3.74 31.89
CA TYR A 18 16.48 -3.61 31.29
C TYR A 18 16.53 -2.86 29.96
N TRP A 19 17.21 -1.73 29.89
CA TRP A 19 17.34 -0.97 28.64
C TRP A 19 18.13 -1.72 27.58
N LEU A 20 19.19 -2.43 27.96
CA LEU A 20 19.95 -3.27 27.05
C LEU A 20 19.10 -4.44 26.55
N ALA A 21 18.45 -5.19 27.44
CA ALA A 21 17.57 -6.30 27.08
C ALA A 21 16.43 -5.83 26.18
N LYS A 22 15.79 -4.70 26.49
CA LYS A 22 14.76 -4.09 25.66
C LYS A 22 15.29 -3.74 24.27
N ARG A 23 16.47 -3.13 24.18
CA ARG A 23 17.09 -2.78 22.89
C ARG A 23 17.46 -4.03 22.09
N THR A 24 18.09 -5.02 22.70
CA THR A 24 18.47 -6.28 22.04
C THR A 24 17.25 -7.05 21.56
N LEU A 25 16.20 -7.15 22.39
CA LEU A 25 14.93 -7.77 21.99
C LEU A 25 14.29 -7.00 20.85
N TRP A 26 14.22 -5.67 20.93
CA TRP A 26 13.69 -4.84 19.85
C TRP A 26 14.48 -5.03 18.56
N GLU A 27 15.80 -5.01 18.62
CA GLU A 27 16.65 -5.23 17.46
C GLU A 27 16.46 -6.63 16.87
N TYR A 28 16.36 -7.67 17.71
CA TYR A 28 16.06 -9.03 17.29
C TYR A 28 14.71 -9.10 16.57
N LEU A 29 13.63 -8.61 17.20
CA LEU A 29 12.29 -8.59 16.61
C LEU A 29 12.25 -7.80 15.30
N MET A 30 12.95 -6.67 15.23
CA MET A 30 13.05 -5.89 13.98
C MET A 30 13.82 -6.64 12.89
N CYS A 31 14.80 -7.49 13.22
CA CYS A 31 15.50 -8.33 12.24
C CYS A 31 14.67 -9.52 11.78
N THR A 32 13.99 -10.21 12.71
CA THR A 32 13.35 -11.49 12.43
C THR A 32 11.92 -11.37 11.96
N SER A 33 11.25 -10.26 12.31
CA SER A 33 9.82 -10.09 12.08
C SER A 33 9.50 -8.93 11.14
N THR A 34 10.50 -8.18 10.67
CA THR A 34 10.27 -7.03 9.79
C THR A 34 11.33 -6.94 8.69
N VAL A 35 10.96 -6.32 7.57
CA VAL A 35 11.87 -6.08 6.43
C VAL A 35 12.65 -4.76 6.55
N VAL A 36 12.52 -4.03 7.67
CA VAL A 36 12.99 -2.63 7.77
C VAL A 36 14.51 -2.50 7.57
N ARG A 37 15.29 -3.48 8.01
CA ARG A 37 16.75 -3.49 7.84
C ARG A 37 17.16 -3.78 6.39
N GLU A 38 16.38 -4.60 5.70
CA GLU A 38 16.61 -5.01 4.31
C GLU A 38 16.28 -3.88 3.31
N LEU A 39 15.49 -2.89 3.72
CA LEU A 39 15.15 -1.73 2.87
C LEU A 39 16.39 -1.01 2.31
N SER A 40 17.49 -0.99 3.06
CA SER A 40 18.74 -0.36 2.64
C SER A 40 19.46 -1.12 1.52
N GLN A 41 19.11 -2.39 1.32
CA GLN A 41 19.67 -3.27 0.29
C GLN A 41 18.80 -3.33 -0.96
N LEU A 42 17.62 -2.68 -0.95
CA LEU A 42 16.78 -2.63 -2.14
C LEU A 42 17.47 -1.83 -3.25
N GLY A 43 17.36 -2.30 -4.49
CA GLY A 43 17.98 -1.68 -5.66
C GLY A 43 19.45 -2.05 -5.87
N THR A 44 20.06 -2.86 -5.00
CA THR A 44 21.42 -3.38 -5.22
C THR A 44 21.37 -4.65 -6.07
N SER A 45 21.69 -4.53 -7.36
CA SER A 45 21.80 -5.68 -8.26
C SER A 45 23.01 -6.54 -7.91
N ARG A 46 22.82 -7.86 -7.97
CA ARG A 46 23.94 -8.81 -8.05
C ARG A 46 24.67 -8.60 -9.37
N GLU A 47 25.96 -8.96 -9.41
CA GLU A 47 26.68 -9.02 -10.68
C GLU A 47 26.01 -10.03 -11.62
N LEU A 48 26.04 -9.78 -12.93
CA LEU A 48 25.38 -10.64 -13.93
C LEU A 48 25.83 -12.12 -13.81
N ARG A 49 27.08 -12.36 -13.45
CA ARG A 49 27.64 -13.71 -13.24
C ARG A 49 27.12 -14.40 -11.98
N GLU A 50 26.58 -13.63 -11.04
CA GLU A 50 26.07 -14.09 -9.74
C GLU A 50 24.54 -14.13 -9.67
N LYS A 51 23.85 -13.62 -10.71
CA LYS A 51 22.41 -13.79 -10.84
C LYS A 51 22.10 -15.29 -10.98
N ARG A 52 21.23 -15.80 -10.10
CA ARG A 52 20.87 -17.23 -10.06
C ARG A 52 19.81 -17.52 -11.13
N GLY A 53 19.95 -18.67 -11.78
CA GLY A 53 18.87 -19.27 -12.59
C GLY A 53 18.53 -18.54 -13.88
N ILE A 54 17.83 -19.24 -14.77
CA ILE A 54 17.44 -18.74 -16.10
C ILE A 54 16.17 -17.89 -15.99
N VAL A 55 15.29 -18.12 -15.00
CA VAL A 55 14.03 -17.34 -14.90
C VAL A 55 13.47 -17.34 -13.47
N SER A 56 13.46 -16.17 -12.82
CA SER A 56 12.43 -15.96 -11.79
C SER A 56 11.15 -15.61 -12.50
N PHE A 57 10.13 -16.41 -12.25
CA PHE A 57 8.81 -15.94 -12.52
C PHE A 57 8.37 -15.14 -11.30
N ALA A 58 8.29 -13.83 -11.49
CA ALA A 58 7.10 -13.18 -10.98
C ALA A 58 5.93 -13.73 -11.80
N VAL A 59 5.52 -14.99 -11.57
CA VAL A 59 4.16 -15.41 -11.91
C VAL A 59 3.28 -14.54 -11.02
N GLY A 60 3.04 -13.32 -11.47
CA GLY A 60 1.68 -12.89 -11.64
C GLY A 60 1.03 -14.03 -12.39
N VAL A 61 0.41 -14.95 -11.66
CA VAL A 61 -0.98 -15.22 -11.98
C VAL A 61 -1.64 -13.87 -11.76
N THR A 62 -1.48 -12.85 -12.61
CA THR A 62 -2.41 -11.74 -12.47
C THR A 62 -3.64 -12.27 -13.17
N VAL A 63 -4.44 -13.01 -12.42
CA VAL A 63 -5.89 -12.93 -12.51
C VAL A 63 -6.21 -11.83 -11.51
N LEU A 64 -6.34 -10.61 -12.02
CA LEU A 64 -6.69 -9.42 -11.25
C LEU A 64 -7.89 -9.74 -10.36
N THR A 65 -7.74 -9.58 -9.04
CA THR A 65 -8.43 -8.53 -8.27
C THR A 65 -7.81 -8.41 -6.85
N ARG A 66 -7.73 -7.30 -6.07
CA ARG A 66 -8.05 -5.89 -6.28
C ARG A 66 -7.67 -4.91 -5.11
N ILE A 67 -6.64 -5.04 -4.25
CA ILE A 67 -6.34 -3.93 -3.26
C ILE A 67 -4.90 -3.35 -3.30
N PHE A 68 -3.85 -4.15 -3.54
CA PHE A 68 -2.45 -3.65 -3.66
C PHE A 68 -1.65 -4.25 -4.84
N LEU A 69 -2.30 -4.99 -5.74
CA LEU A 69 -1.63 -6.07 -6.47
C LEU A 69 -0.82 -5.71 -7.71
N SER A 70 -1.25 -4.70 -8.46
CA SER A 70 -0.47 -4.18 -9.57
C SER A 70 0.82 -3.55 -9.05
N VAL A 71 0.71 -2.71 -8.02
CA VAL A 71 1.86 -2.04 -7.42
C VAL A 71 2.80 -3.05 -6.76
N ALA A 72 2.29 -3.94 -5.89
CA ALA A 72 3.12 -4.93 -5.22
C ALA A 72 3.79 -5.90 -6.21
N GLY A 73 3.06 -6.40 -7.22
CA GLY A 73 3.61 -7.28 -8.24
C GLY A 73 4.69 -6.60 -9.09
N LEU A 74 4.49 -5.34 -9.47
CA LEU A 74 5.49 -4.56 -10.21
C LEU A 74 6.73 -4.25 -9.38
N LEU A 75 6.56 -3.92 -8.10
CA LEU A 75 7.69 -3.72 -7.19
C LEU A 75 8.44 -5.03 -6.91
N ALA A 76 7.74 -6.15 -6.73
CA ALA A 76 8.35 -7.47 -6.60
C ALA A 76 9.12 -7.85 -7.86
N ALA A 77 8.54 -7.62 -9.04
CA ALA A 77 9.22 -7.83 -10.31
C ALA A 77 10.49 -6.97 -10.42
N ARG A 78 10.42 -5.69 -10.06
CA ARG A 78 11.59 -4.79 -9.99
C ARG A 78 12.66 -5.30 -9.03
N VAL A 79 12.31 -5.83 -7.87
CA VAL A 79 13.30 -6.45 -6.97
C VAL A 79 13.88 -7.72 -7.59
N CYS A 80 13.06 -8.52 -8.27
CA CYS A 80 13.53 -9.74 -8.92
C CYS A 80 14.53 -9.46 -10.05
N THR A 81 14.41 -8.33 -10.77
CA THR A 81 15.37 -8.00 -11.84
C THR A 81 16.79 -7.75 -11.31
N ASP A 82 16.95 -7.45 -10.01
CA ASP A 82 18.26 -7.33 -9.34
C ASP A 82 18.92 -8.70 -9.07
N HIS A 83 18.14 -9.79 -9.07
CA HIS A 83 18.60 -11.12 -8.61
C HIS A 83 18.54 -12.21 -9.68
N PHE A 84 17.68 -12.05 -10.68
CA PHE A 84 17.40 -13.06 -11.69
C PHE A 84 17.68 -12.54 -13.09
N ALA A 85 18.13 -13.44 -13.98
CA ALA A 85 18.48 -13.09 -15.36
C ALA A 85 17.25 -12.70 -16.19
N LYS A 86 16.11 -13.35 -15.94
CA LYS A 86 14.85 -13.08 -16.63
C LYS A 86 13.73 -13.00 -15.60
N VAL A 87 12.90 -11.99 -15.75
CA VAL A 87 11.67 -11.81 -14.98
C VAL A 87 10.50 -11.68 -15.94
N ILE A 88 9.49 -12.51 -15.76
CA ILE A 88 8.24 -12.47 -16.52
C ILE A 88 7.14 -12.04 -15.56
N VAL A 89 6.21 -11.20 -16.02
CA VAL A 89 4.98 -10.78 -15.33
C VAL A 89 3.79 -11.10 -16.23
N ILE A 90 2.82 -11.87 -15.75
CA ILE A 90 1.61 -12.21 -16.54
C ILE A 90 0.43 -11.41 -16.00
N GLU A 91 -0.25 -10.62 -16.86
CA GLU A 91 -1.44 -9.84 -16.50
C GLU A 91 -2.64 -10.07 -17.42
N PRO A 92 -3.88 -10.10 -16.91
CA PRO A 92 -5.01 -10.57 -17.71
C PRO A 92 -5.70 -9.43 -18.45
N ASP A 93 -5.33 -8.20 -18.15
CA ASP A 93 -6.06 -7.01 -18.55
C ASP A 93 -5.23 -6.23 -19.54
N GLU A 94 -5.74 -6.18 -20.76
CA GLU A 94 -5.09 -5.57 -21.92
C GLU A 94 -4.60 -4.14 -21.64
N TRP A 95 -5.37 -3.37 -20.88
CA TRP A 95 -5.04 -1.98 -20.55
C TRP A 95 -3.63 -1.84 -19.97
N THR A 96 -3.14 -2.80 -19.17
CA THR A 96 -1.80 -2.71 -18.54
C THR A 96 -0.65 -2.67 -19.51
N HIS A 97 -0.86 -3.19 -20.73
CA HIS A 97 0.14 -3.27 -21.77
C HIS A 97 0.16 -2.03 -22.66
N THR A 98 -0.77 -1.10 -22.45
CA THR A 98 -0.87 0.13 -23.25
C THR A 98 0.12 1.20 -22.80
N LEU A 99 0.31 2.23 -23.63
CA LEU A 99 1.03 3.44 -23.22
C LEU A 99 0.24 4.21 -22.15
N GLU A 100 -1.09 4.25 -22.27
CA GLU A 100 -1.99 4.96 -21.36
C GLU A 100 -1.81 4.52 -19.90
N ALA A 101 -1.62 3.23 -19.64
CA ALA A 101 -1.38 2.69 -18.29
C ALA A 101 -0.10 3.21 -17.60
N ARG A 102 0.76 3.92 -18.33
CA ARG A 102 2.03 4.50 -17.87
C ARG A 102 2.05 6.03 -17.94
N LEU A 103 0.93 6.66 -18.26
CA LEU A 103 0.82 8.12 -18.33
C LEU A 103 0.07 8.67 -17.11
N PRO A 104 0.31 9.95 -16.74
CA PRO A 104 -0.50 10.63 -15.75
C PRO A 104 -1.98 10.56 -16.11
N TRP A 105 -2.80 10.44 -15.07
CA TRP A 105 -4.24 10.37 -15.22
C TRP A 105 -4.81 11.75 -15.60
N THR A 106 -5.59 11.81 -16.69
CA THR A 106 -6.14 13.07 -17.22
C THR A 106 -7.67 13.14 -17.27
N SER A 107 -8.38 12.01 -17.13
CA SER A 107 -9.85 11.97 -17.33
C SER A 107 -10.65 12.00 -16.03
N SER A 108 -11.48 13.02 -15.81
CA SER A 108 -12.42 13.05 -14.67
C SER A 108 -13.83 12.60 -15.04
N ALA A 109 -14.02 12.01 -16.22
CA ALA A 109 -15.33 11.65 -16.72
C ALA A 109 -15.99 10.57 -15.84
N THR A 110 -17.28 10.74 -15.56
CA THR A 110 -18.12 9.79 -14.82
C THR A 110 -19.21 9.20 -15.71
N ARG A 111 -19.65 7.98 -15.39
CA ARG A 111 -20.84 7.31 -15.93
C ARG A 111 -21.72 6.85 -14.79
N GLU A 112 -23.02 6.83 -15.04
CA GLU A 112 -23.97 6.19 -14.14
C GLU A 112 -24.01 4.68 -14.39
N VAL A 113 -24.10 3.91 -13.31
CA VAL A 113 -24.32 2.46 -13.33
C VAL A 113 -25.63 2.20 -12.60
N SER A 114 -26.58 1.60 -13.31
CA SER A 114 -27.81 1.06 -12.74
C SER A 114 -27.66 -0.46 -12.57
N SER A 115 -27.93 -0.96 -11.37
CA SER A 115 -28.05 -2.39 -11.10
C SER A 115 -29.52 -2.73 -10.91
N ASP A 116 -30.02 -3.63 -11.76
CA ASP A 116 -31.38 -4.19 -11.67
C ASP A 116 -31.41 -5.54 -10.91
N SER A 117 -30.37 -5.83 -10.12
CA SER A 117 -30.32 -7.04 -9.30
C SER A 117 -31.11 -6.87 -8.00
N GLY A 118 -32.32 -7.43 -7.96
CA GLY A 118 -33.21 -7.49 -6.78
C GLY A 118 -34.18 -6.30 -6.68
N ASP A 119 -34.98 -6.26 -5.61
CA ASP A 119 -36.00 -5.22 -5.35
C ASP A 119 -35.44 -3.80 -5.12
N ASN A 120 -34.12 -3.65 -5.10
CA ASN A 120 -33.44 -2.35 -4.94
C ASN A 120 -32.77 -1.94 -6.26
N HIS A 121 -33.47 -1.14 -7.07
CA HIS A 121 -32.84 -0.41 -8.19
C HIS A 121 -31.80 0.57 -7.64
N GLN A 122 -30.53 0.19 -7.69
CA GLN A 122 -29.43 1.03 -7.23
C GLN A 122 -28.78 1.75 -8.41
N ARG A 123 -28.72 3.08 -8.32
CA ARG A 123 -27.99 3.94 -9.26
C ARG A 123 -26.82 4.57 -8.52
N TYR A 124 -25.61 4.44 -9.08
CA TYR A 124 -24.44 5.13 -8.56
C TYR A 124 -23.57 5.66 -9.72
N SER A 125 -22.87 6.76 -9.46
CA SER A 125 -21.90 7.32 -10.40
C SER A 125 -20.52 6.72 -10.17
N THR A 126 -19.82 6.35 -11.24
CA THR A 126 -18.44 5.86 -11.21
C THR A 126 -17.64 6.45 -12.36
N LEU A 127 -16.31 6.33 -12.34
CA LEU A 127 -15.49 6.87 -13.42
C LEU A 127 -15.70 6.12 -14.76
N VAL A 128 -15.53 6.82 -15.87
CA VAL A 128 -15.44 6.22 -17.20
C VAL A 128 -14.03 5.66 -17.39
N HIS A 129 -13.78 4.48 -16.81
CA HIS A 129 -12.50 3.79 -16.97
C HIS A 129 -12.65 2.27 -16.91
N GLN A 130 -11.92 1.55 -17.76
CA GLN A 130 -11.93 0.08 -17.80
C GLN A 130 -11.54 -0.55 -16.47
N ARG A 131 -10.72 0.15 -15.67
CA ARG A 131 -10.31 -0.28 -14.33
C ARG A 131 -11.18 0.18 -13.18
N THR A 132 -12.33 0.83 -13.42
CA THR A 132 -13.33 1.04 -12.35
C THR A 132 -13.85 -0.25 -11.76
N ARG A 133 -13.73 -1.35 -12.53
CA ARG A 133 -13.94 -2.68 -12.00
C ARG A 133 -13.00 -2.87 -10.80
N VAL A 134 -11.71 -2.52 -10.87
CA VAL A 134 -10.74 -2.71 -9.79
C VAL A 134 -11.21 -2.12 -8.45
N TYR A 135 -11.32 -2.94 -7.41
CA TYR A 135 -11.78 -2.57 -6.05
C TYR A 135 -10.77 -1.57 -5.54
N GLN A 136 -11.29 -0.56 -4.85
CA GLN A 136 -10.50 0.55 -4.37
C GLN A 136 -9.66 1.27 -5.44
N PHE A 137 -10.02 1.17 -6.73
CA PHE A 137 -9.34 1.94 -7.78
C PHE A 137 -9.58 3.44 -7.63
N THR A 138 -10.81 3.81 -7.26
CA THR A 138 -11.23 5.18 -6.99
C THR A 138 -11.17 5.54 -5.50
N SER A 139 -10.98 4.55 -4.64
CA SER A 139 -10.88 4.77 -3.20
C SER A 139 -9.62 5.52 -2.82
N LEU A 140 -9.70 6.20 -1.69
CA LEU A 140 -8.54 6.72 -1.01
C LEU A 140 -7.60 5.58 -0.58
N HIS A 141 -6.30 5.82 -0.71
CA HIS A 141 -5.27 4.98 -0.08
C HIS A 141 -4.41 5.82 0.84
N VAL A 142 -4.09 5.24 1.99
CA VAL A 142 -3.10 5.77 2.92
C VAL A 142 -1.84 4.92 2.79
N TYR A 143 -0.78 5.50 2.22
CA TYR A 143 0.50 4.82 2.14
C TYR A 143 1.36 5.21 3.34
N TYR A 144 1.89 4.20 4.02
CA TYR A 144 2.85 4.40 5.11
C TYR A 144 4.21 4.87 4.57
N VAL A 145 5.00 5.53 5.42
CA VAL A 145 6.37 5.99 5.14
C VAL A 145 7.24 4.92 4.47
N ILE A 146 7.04 3.65 4.84
CA ILE A 146 7.78 2.52 4.27
C ILE A 146 7.61 2.41 2.75
N VAL A 147 6.43 2.72 2.22
CA VAL A 147 6.16 2.66 0.77
C VAL A 147 7.05 3.65 0.03
N LEU A 148 7.10 4.91 0.48
CA LEU A 148 7.97 5.91 -0.13
C LEU A 148 9.46 5.55 0.01
N ARG A 149 9.86 4.96 1.16
CA ARG A 149 11.23 4.48 1.34
C ARG A 149 11.60 3.38 0.36
N VAL A 150 10.71 2.40 0.13
CA VAL A 150 10.89 1.35 -0.88
C VAL A 150 11.01 1.96 -2.28
N LEU A 151 10.10 2.87 -2.64
CA LEU A 151 10.14 3.52 -3.95
C LEU A 151 11.43 4.31 -4.18
N ARG A 152 11.91 5.04 -3.17
CA ARG A 152 13.20 5.77 -3.24
C ARG A 152 14.41 4.85 -3.28
N ALA A 153 14.36 3.68 -2.65
CA ALA A 153 15.44 2.71 -2.76
C ALA A 153 15.49 2.07 -4.16
N LEU A 154 14.32 1.75 -4.75
CA LEU A 154 14.24 1.10 -6.06
C LEU A 154 14.42 2.06 -7.25
N PHE A 155 14.05 3.34 -7.08
CA PHE A 155 14.07 4.36 -8.13
C PHE A 155 14.68 5.70 -7.64
N PRO A 156 15.91 5.70 -7.09
CA PRO A 156 16.46 6.84 -6.36
C PRO A 156 16.58 8.13 -7.19
N ALA A 157 16.81 8.01 -8.50
CA ALA A 157 17.03 9.17 -9.38
C ALA A 157 15.74 9.84 -9.89
N THR A 158 14.61 9.14 -9.90
CA THR A 158 13.42 9.56 -10.69
C THR A 158 12.12 9.59 -9.91
N ILE A 159 12.01 8.91 -8.76
CA ILE A 159 10.73 8.78 -8.04
C ILE A 159 10.09 10.13 -7.71
N ASP A 160 10.84 11.09 -7.17
CA ASP A 160 10.27 12.35 -6.69
C ASP A 160 9.79 13.21 -7.87
N SER A 161 10.53 13.25 -8.99
CA SER A 161 10.13 13.97 -10.21
C SER A 161 8.96 13.29 -10.93
N GLU A 162 8.95 11.95 -10.98
CA GLU A 162 7.85 11.21 -11.59
C GLU A 162 6.59 11.32 -10.74
N ALA A 163 6.69 11.25 -9.41
CA ALA A 163 5.55 11.47 -8.52
C ALA A 163 4.92 12.85 -8.77
N ALA A 164 5.74 13.89 -8.88
CA ALA A 164 5.26 15.24 -9.22
C ALA A 164 4.62 15.30 -10.61
N HIS A 165 5.19 14.65 -11.62
CA HIS A 165 4.62 14.57 -12.98
C HIS A 165 3.25 13.87 -12.99
N PHE A 166 3.06 12.85 -12.16
CA PHE A 166 1.78 12.16 -11.95
C PHE A 166 0.82 12.93 -11.03
N GLY A 167 1.24 14.08 -10.52
CA GLY A 167 0.46 14.89 -9.59
C GLY A 167 0.37 14.32 -8.18
N ALA A 168 1.08 13.23 -7.86
CA ALA A 168 1.15 12.68 -6.51
C ALA A 168 1.90 13.61 -5.57
N LEU A 169 1.48 13.65 -4.30
CA LEU A 169 2.08 14.56 -3.31
C LEU A 169 3.04 13.79 -2.41
N ILE A 170 4.29 14.23 -2.31
CA ILE A 170 5.25 13.70 -1.33
C ILE A 170 5.37 14.72 -0.19
N GLN A 171 4.87 14.36 0.99
CA GLN A 171 4.76 15.28 2.14
C GLN A 171 4.89 14.54 3.47
N ASN A 172 4.99 15.28 4.57
CA ASN A 172 5.07 14.74 5.94
C ASN A 172 3.92 13.77 6.24
N PHE A 173 4.21 12.60 6.80
CA PHE A 173 3.26 11.54 7.15
C PHE A 173 2.36 11.93 8.34
N CYS A 174 1.47 12.89 8.14
CA CYS A 174 0.56 13.36 9.17
C CYS A 174 -0.89 13.28 8.70
N PHE A 175 -1.73 12.57 9.45
CA PHE A 175 -3.16 12.38 9.17
C PHE A 175 -4.06 13.28 10.00
N ASN A 176 -3.49 14.05 10.94
CA ASN A 176 -4.24 14.78 11.95
C ASN A 176 -5.39 13.96 12.59
N PRO A 177 -5.13 12.74 13.12
CA PRO A 177 -6.22 11.89 13.60
C PRO A 177 -6.78 12.37 14.93
N ARG A 178 -8.11 12.36 15.01
CA ARG A 178 -8.95 12.74 16.14
C ARG A 178 -9.82 11.54 16.52
N PHE A 179 -9.68 11.03 17.74
CA PHE A 179 -10.51 9.93 18.26
C PHE A 179 -11.36 10.44 19.41
N SER A 180 -12.68 10.30 19.32
CA SER A 180 -13.64 10.84 20.30
C SER A 180 -13.40 12.34 20.57
N GLY A 181 -13.04 13.08 19.53
CA GLY A 181 -12.66 14.48 19.62
C GLY A 181 -11.20 14.73 20.05
N TRP A 182 -10.45 13.75 20.54
CA TRP A 182 -9.07 13.93 21.02
C TRP A 182 -8.03 13.77 19.91
N GLY A 183 -7.14 14.75 19.76
CA GLY A 183 -6.03 14.68 18.81
C GLY A 183 -4.88 13.80 19.29
N PHE A 184 -4.32 13.03 18.36
CA PHE A 184 -3.09 12.28 18.63
C PHE A 184 -1.87 13.19 18.49
N ARG A 185 -1.06 13.22 19.55
CA ARG A 185 0.22 13.93 19.54
C ARG A 185 1.19 13.25 18.58
N GLN A 186 1.56 13.98 17.54
CA GLN A 186 2.60 13.56 16.61
C GLN A 186 4.00 13.86 17.19
N PRO A 187 4.99 12.97 17.00
CA PRO A 187 6.34 13.12 17.56
C PRO A 187 7.21 14.22 16.90
N TYR A 188 6.63 15.29 16.34
CA TYR A 188 7.37 16.37 15.66
C TYR A 188 8.54 16.93 16.47
N SER A 189 8.33 17.11 17.79
CA SER A 189 9.37 17.64 18.67
C SER A 189 10.58 16.72 18.80
N GLU A 190 10.41 15.41 18.64
CA GLU A 190 11.48 14.43 18.76
C GLU A 190 12.37 14.44 17.52
N TYR A 191 11.78 14.52 16.32
CA TYR A 191 12.51 14.70 15.08
C TYR A 191 13.29 16.03 15.08
N ARG A 192 12.62 17.13 15.48
CA ARG A 192 13.28 18.45 15.57
C ARG A 192 14.47 18.44 16.54
N LYS A 193 14.36 17.78 17.70
CA LYS A 193 15.46 17.65 18.67
C LYS A 193 16.67 16.90 18.11
N ARG A 194 16.47 16.00 17.15
CA ARG A 194 17.54 15.29 16.44
C ARG A 194 18.06 16.05 15.22
N GLY A 195 17.50 17.22 14.90
CA GLY A 195 17.82 17.95 13.67
C GLY A 195 17.26 17.27 12.40
N GLU A 196 16.25 16.41 12.55
CA GLU A 196 15.65 15.65 11.47
C GLU A 196 14.33 16.27 11.01
N GLU A 197 14.01 16.11 9.73
CA GLU A 197 12.66 16.36 9.20
C GLU A 197 11.70 15.25 9.63
N TYR A 198 10.40 15.58 9.67
CA TYR A 198 9.38 14.57 9.88
C TYR A 198 9.33 13.61 8.67
N PRO A 199 9.12 12.30 8.88
CA PRO A 199 9.14 11.34 7.78
C PRO A 199 8.07 11.67 6.73
N LYS A 200 8.46 11.60 5.46
CA LYS A 200 7.55 11.83 4.33
C LYS A 200 6.91 10.54 3.87
N THR A 201 5.72 10.65 3.28
CA THR A 201 5.06 9.58 2.51
C THR A 201 4.58 10.13 1.17
N ILE A 202 4.10 9.23 0.31
CA ILE A 202 3.37 9.57 -0.91
C ILE A 202 1.87 9.58 -0.62
N TYR A 203 1.18 10.62 -1.08
CA TYR A 203 -0.27 10.76 -1.06
C TYR A 203 -0.76 10.75 -2.49
N SER A 204 -1.50 9.69 -2.83
CA SER A 204 -2.13 9.55 -4.13
C SER A 204 -3.26 8.55 -4.03
N SER A 205 -4.14 8.57 -5.01
CA SER A 205 -4.99 7.42 -5.28
C SER A 205 -4.18 6.22 -5.72
N ARG A 206 -4.83 5.06 -5.68
CA ARG A 206 -4.29 3.87 -6.32
C ARG A 206 -4.16 4.05 -7.83
N ARG A 207 -5.16 4.64 -8.47
CA ARG A 207 -5.14 4.96 -9.90
C ARG A 207 -3.84 5.67 -10.30
N THR A 208 -3.47 6.69 -9.54
CA THR A 208 -2.24 7.45 -9.78
C THR A 208 -0.99 6.65 -9.41
N LEU A 209 -0.96 5.99 -8.25
CA LEU A 209 0.21 5.22 -7.82
C LEU A 209 0.53 4.08 -8.78
N GLU A 210 -0.49 3.41 -9.29
CA GLU A 210 -0.35 2.31 -10.23
C GLU A 210 0.30 2.76 -11.54
N GLY A 211 -0.20 3.85 -12.14
CA GLY A 211 0.41 4.41 -13.35
C GLY A 211 1.85 4.87 -13.12
N LEU A 212 2.11 5.52 -11.97
CA LEU A 212 3.44 5.95 -11.56
C LEU A 212 4.41 4.77 -11.45
N VAL A 213 4.03 3.72 -10.73
CA VAL A 213 4.89 2.54 -10.54
C VAL A 213 5.10 1.79 -11.86
N ARG A 214 4.08 1.69 -12.72
CA ARG A 214 4.24 1.14 -14.08
C ARG A 214 5.25 1.93 -14.91
N SER A 215 5.16 3.27 -14.90
CA SER A 215 6.13 4.15 -15.56
C SER A 215 7.55 3.90 -15.04
N LEU A 216 7.73 3.90 -13.72
CA LEU A 216 9.03 3.71 -13.06
C LEU A 216 9.64 2.34 -13.37
N VAL A 217 8.87 1.26 -13.23
CA VAL A 217 9.35 -0.10 -13.50
C VAL A 217 9.71 -0.26 -14.98
N HIS A 218 8.87 0.23 -15.88
CA HIS A 218 9.14 0.14 -17.32
C HIS A 218 10.42 0.89 -17.70
N LYS A 219 10.65 2.09 -17.15
CA LYS A 219 11.87 2.88 -17.38
C LYS A 219 13.12 2.22 -16.78
N ALA A 220 12.98 1.56 -15.63
CA ALA A 220 14.11 0.97 -14.90
C ALA A 220 14.47 -0.46 -15.36
N CYS A 221 13.54 -1.21 -15.95
CA CYS A 221 13.70 -2.62 -16.25
C CYS A 221 13.40 -2.93 -17.72
N ALA A 222 14.40 -2.79 -18.58
CA ALA A 222 14.26 -3.13 -20.01
C ALA A 222 14.03 -4.63 -20.24
N ASP A 223 14.58 -5.49 -19.37
CA ASP A 223 14.53 -6.96 -19.51
C ASP A 223 13.26 -7.59 -18.90
N LEU A 224 12.34 -6.78 -18.37
CA LEU A 224 11.09 -7.27 -17.79
C LEU A 224 10.10 -7.65 -18.89
N VAL A 225 9.72 -8.92 -18.94
CA VAL A 225 8.80 -9.44 -19.95
C VAL A 225 7.37 -9.40 -19.42
N HIS A 226 6.49 -8.68 -20.11
CA HIS A 226 5.06 -8.64 -19.80
C HIS A 226 4.28 -9.55 -20.74
N LEU A 227 3.52 -10.49 -20.19
CA LEU A 227 2.63 -11.39 -20.93
C LEU A 227 1.17 -11.07 -20.62
N GLN A 228 0.33 -10.95 -21.64
CA GLN A 228 -1.11 -10.84 -21.43
C GLN A 228 -1.71 -12.23 -21.26
N GLY A 229 -2.29 -12.53 -20.10
CA GLY A 229 -2.89 -13.83 -19.83
C GLY A 229 -3.22 -14.10 -18.37
N VAL A 230 -3.55 -15.35 -18.11
CA VAL A 230 -3.98 -15.87 -16.81
C VAL A 230 -3.21 -17.15 -16.52
N ALA A 231 -2.56 -17.26 -15.36
CA ALA A 231 -2.03 -18.56 -14.97
C ALA A 231 -3.14 -19.54 -14.61
N THR A 232 -2.96 -20.80 -14.99
CA THR A 232 -4.01 -21.82 -14.94
C THR A 232 -3.67 -23.00 -14.04
N HIS A 233 -2.39 -23.32 -13.86
CA HIS A 233 -1.95 -24.42 -12.99
C HIS A 233 -0.46 -24.31 -12.64
N PHE A 234 -0.06 -24.99 -11.57
CA PHE A 234 1.32 -25.25 -11.21
C PHE A 234 1.65 -26.72 -11.47
N ARG A 235 2.88 -27.00 -11.92
CA ARG A 235 3.47 -28.34 -11.86
C ARG A 235 4.53 -28.34 -10.79
N LEU A 236 4.52 -29.42 -10.01
CA LEU A 236 5.54 -29.66 -8.99
C LEU A 236 6.68 -30.48 -9.58
N GLY A 237 7.90 -30.09 -9.28
CA GLY A 237 9.10 -30.86 -9.53
C GLY A 237 9.20 -32.07 -8.60
N ALA A 238 10.23 -32.90 -8.81
CA ALA A 238 10.45 -34.11 -8.03
C ALA A 238 10.70 -33.85 -6.52
N ASP A 239 11.18 -32.66 -6.18
CA ASP A 239 11.43 -32.20 -4.80
C ASP A 239 10.19 -31.53 -4.15
N GLY A 240 9.06 -31.50 -4.86
CA GLY A 240 7.83 -30.85 -4.41
C GLY A 240 7.82 -29.32 -4.58
N SER A 241 8.88 -28.73 -5.17
CA SER A 241 8.90 -27.31 -5.51
C SER A 241 8.04 -27.01 -6.75
N VAL A 242 7.54 -25.78 -6.88
CA VAL A 242 6.87 -25.35 -8.13
C VAL A 242 7.94 -25.05 -9.17
N ASP A 243 8.04 -25.87 -10.21
CA ASP A 243 9.06 -25.74 -11.26
C ASP A 243 8.50 -25.22 -12.59
N THR A 244 7.17 -25.24 -12.74
CA THR A 244 6.49 -24.85 -13.97
C THR A 244 5.16 -24.18 -13.65
N VAL A 245 4.85 -23.12 -14.39
CA VAL A 245 3.54 -22.49 -14.41
C VAL A 245 2.92 -22.59 -15.79
N GLY A 246 1.72 -23.14 -15.87
CA GLY A 246 0.88 -23.02 -17.06
C GLY A 246 0.17 -21.68 -17.09
N TYR A 247 0.16 -21.02 -18.25
CA TYR A 247 -0.66 -19.82 -18.48
C TYR A 247 -1.46 -19.93 -19.77
N ARG A 248 -2.63 -19.31 -19.74
CA ARG A 248 -3.50 -19.13 -20.90
C ARG A 248 -3.38 -17.70 -21.39
N ALA A 249 -2.91 -17.52 -22.62
CA ALA A 249 -2.78 -16.24 -23.27
C ALA A 249 -4.16 -15.66 -23.66
N SER A 250 -4.17 -14.40 -24.12
CA SER A 250 -5.40 -13.71 -24.56
C SER A 250 -6.05 -14.35 -25.80
N ASP A 251 -5.28 -15.05 -26.64
CA ASP A 251 -5.77 -15.81 -27.78
C ASP A 251 -6.37 -17.19 -27.40
N GLY A 252 -6.36 -17.54 -26.11
CA GLY A 252 -6.84 -18.81 -25.59
C GLY A 252 -5.82 -19.95 -25.64
N SER A 253 -4.64 -19.74 -26.24
CA SER A 253 -3.56 -20.73 -26.24
C SER A 253 -3.03 -20.94 -24.81
N THR A 254 -2.61 -22.16 -24.51
CA THR A 254 -2.02 -22.51 -23.21
C THR A 254 -0.56 -22.88 -23.41
N THR A 255 0.32 -22.27 -22.63
CA THR A 255 1.76 -22.52 -22.68
C THR A 255 2.30 -22.76 -21.27
N GLU A 256 3.33 -23.58 -21.17
CA GLU A 256 4.02 -23.87 -19.92
C GLU A 256 5.35 -23.12 -19.84
N LEU A 257 5.63 -22.60 -18.66
CA LEU A 257 6.76 -21.74 -18.38
C LEU A 257 7.55 -22.26 -17.18
N ARG A 258 8.81 -22.66 -17.39
CA ARG A 258 9.69 -23.20 -16.33
C ARG A 258 10.26 -22.11 -15.42
N CYS A 259 10.09 -22.24 -14.10
CA CYS A 259 10.43 -21.21 -13.12
C CYS A 259 11.32 -21.71 -11.97
N ASP A 260 12.19 -20.83 -11.48
CA ASP A 260 12.96 -21.05 -10.24
C ASP A 260 12.22 -20.55 -8.99
N MET A 261 11.28 -19.62 -9.17
CA MET A 261 10.48 -19.01 -8.11
C MET A 261 9.14 -18.55 -8.69
N VAL A 262 8.09 -18.60 -7.88
CA VAL A 262 6.75 -18.05 -8.16
C VAL A 262 6.37 -17.07 -7.07
N ILE A 263 5.95 -15.86 -7.45
CA ILE A 263 5.51 -14.81 -6.51
C ILE A 263 4.03 -14.53 -6.72
N ASP A 264 3.19 -15.05 -5.83
CA ASP A 264 1.75 -14.80 -5.88
C ASP A 264 1.42 -13.35 -5.48
N CYS A 265 1.09 -12.53 -6.48
CA CYS A 265 0.54 -11.18 -6.33
C CYS A 265 -0.93 -11.11 -6.80
N THR A 266 -1.75 -12.10 -6.43
CA THR A 266 -3.19 -12.20 -6.78
C THR A 266 -4.15 -11.68 -5.70
N GLY A 267 -3.65 -11.39 -4.50
CA GLY A 267 -4.34 -10.71 -3.40
C GLY A 267 -5.61 -11.40 -2.97
N ASN A 268 -6.76 -10.72 -2.99
CA ASN A 268 -7.99 -11.30 -2.43
C ASN A 268 -8.47 -12.53 -3.21
N THR A 269 -8.09 -12.69 -4.48
CA THR A 269 -8.41 -13.91 -5.23
C THR A 269 -7.62 -15.13 -4.76
N GLN A 270 -6.44 -14.90 -4.17
CA GLN A 270 -5.50 -15.92 -3.69
C GLN A 270 -5.32 -17.04 -4.74
N ALA A 271 -5.15 -16.66 -6.01
CA ALA A 271 -5.14 -17.62 -7.10
C ALA A 271 -3.92 -18.54 -7.00
N GLY A 272 -2.74 -18.04 -6.62
CA GLY A 272 -1.57 -18.89 -6.43
C GLY A 272 -1.80 -19.95 -5.34
N LEU A 273 -2.42 -19.58 -4.22
CA LEU A 273 -2.85 -20.56 -3.21
C LEU A 273 -3.81 -21.61 -3.79
N LYS A 274 -4.82 -21.19 -4.57
CA LYS A 274 -5.75 -22.12 -5.22
C LYS A 274 -5.04 -23.08 -6.19
N LEU A 275 -4.15 -22.55 -7.03
CA LEU A 275 -3.37 -23.35 -7.97
C LEU A 275 -2.44 -24.33 -7.24
N LEU A 276 -1.82 -23.89 -6.15
CA LEU A 276 -0.97 -24.73 -5.31
C LEU A 276 -1.77 -25.85 -4.65
N LEU A 277 -2.95 -25.55 -4.09
CA LEU A 277 -3.84 -26.55 -3.52
C LEU A 277 -4.28 -27.61 -4.54
N THR A 278 -4.44 -27.22 -5.82
CA THR A 278 -4.73 -28.16 -6.91
C THR A 278 -3.52 -29.02 -7.28
N ALA A 279 -2.31 -28.48 -7.18
CA ALA A 279 -1.08 -29.19 -7.55
C ALA A 279 -0.58 -30.15 -6.44
N LEU A 280 -0.92 -29.90 -5.18
CA LEU A 280 -0.46 -30.67 -4.03
C LEU A 280 -1.21 -32.00 -3.85
N PRO A 281 -0.56 -33.03 -3.25
CA PRO A 281 -1.26 -34.20 -2.73
C PRO A 281 -2.37 -33.82 -1.75
N ARG A 282 -3.45 -34.61 -1.70
CA ARG A 282 -4.66 -34.30 -0.92
C ARG A 282 -4.39 -34.00 0.56
N GLU A 283 -3.48 -34.73 1.19
CA GLU A 283 -3.10 -34.54 2.60
C GLU A 283 -2.37 -33.21 2.82
N SER A 284 -1.40 -32.89 1.95
CA SER A 284 -0.67 -31.62 1.99
C SER A 284 -1.59 -30.42 1.72
N ALA A 285 -2.52 -30.56 0.77
CA ALA A 285 -3.52 -29.54 0.49
C ALA A 285 -4.44 -29.28 1.70
N ALA A 286 -4.90 -30.35 2.37
CA ALA A 286 -5.72 -30.23 3.57
C ALA A 286 -4.99 -29.53 4.71
N HIS A 287 -3.70 -29.85 4.92
CA HIS A 287 -2.86 -29.18 5.90
C HIS A 287 -2.74 -27.67 5.60
N LEU A 288 -2.46 -27.31 4.34
CA LEU A 288 -2.31 -25.91 3.94
C LEU A 288 -3.60 -25.10 4.12
N VAL A 289 -4.77 -25.69 3.84
CA VAL A 289 -6.07 -25.05 4.13
C VAL A 289 -6.23 -24.83 5.63
N GLY A 290 -5.78 -25.77 6.47
CA GLY A 290 -5.83 -25.64 7.93
C GLY A 290 -4.92 -24.54 8.50
N LEU A 291 -3.93 -24.07 7.74
CA LEU A 291 -3.06 -22.94 8.12
C LEU A 291 -3.66 -21.57 7.77
N ARG A 292 -4.80 -21.54 7.07
CA ARG A 292 -5.40 -20.27 6.61
C ARG A 292 -6.09 -19.55 7.75
N GLU A 293 -5.53 -18.42 8.13
CA GLU A 293 -6.16 -17.42 8.99
C GLU A 293 -6.87 -16.36 8.14
N SER A 294 -8.00 -15.83 8.64
CA SER A 294 -8.74 -14.76 7.97
C SER A 294 -9.19 -13.70 8.98
N TYR A 295 -8.95 -12.44 8.63
CA TYR A 295 -9.43 -11.29 9.38
C TYR A 295 -10.22 -10.39 8.43
N ASP A 296 -11.50 -10.18 8.75
CA ASP A 296 -12.35 -9.24 8.04
C ASP A 296 -12.81 -8.15 9.02
N PRO A 297 -12.29 -6.91 8.90
CA PRO A 297 -12.68 -5.82 9.76
C PRO A 297 -14.10 -5.29 9.47
N ARG A 298 -14.79 -5.82 8.44
CA ARG A 298 -16.09 -5.34 7.96
C ARG A 298 -16.11 -3.82 7.78
N MET A 299 -15.09 -3.30 7.12
CA MET A 299 -14.92 -1.87 6.92
C MET A 299 -15.52 -1.45 5.58
N PHE A 300 -16.47 -0.51 5.60
CA PHE A 300 -17.11 0.04 4.41
C PHE A 300 -16.95 1.55 4.39
N TYR A 301 -16.55 2.09 3.24
CA TYR A 301 -16.39 3.53 3.08
C TYR A 301 -16.60 3.96 1.64
N VAL A 302 -16.98 5.23 1.48
CA VAL A 302 -17.09 5.93 0.20
C VAL A 302 -16.00 6.99 0.10
N THR A 303 -15.56 7.29 -1.11
CA THR A 303 -14.59 8.35 -1.39
C THR A 303 -15.21 9.32 -2.38
N HIS A 304 -15.31 10.59 -1.99
CA HIS A 304 -15.72 11.70 -2.85
C HIS A 304 -14.50 12.53 -3.24
N GLU A 305 -14.40 12.83 -4.53
CA GLU A 305 -13.35 13.66 -5.11
C GLU A 305 -13.96 15.00 -5.55
N PHE A 306 -13.35 16.10 -5.14
CA PHE A 306 -13.77 17.46 -5.49
C PHE A 306 -12.61 18.20 -6.18
N PRO A 307 -12.88 18.97 -7.24
CA PRO A 307 -11.92 19.94 -7.75
C PRO A 307 -11.52 20.92 -6.65
N LYS A 308 -10.26 21.36 -6.64
CA LYS A 308 -9.79 22.36 -5.67
C LYS A 308 -10.53 23.70 -5.86
N PRO A 309 -11.23 24.23 -4.85
CA PRO A 309 -11.82 25.55 -4.93
C PRO A 309 -10.77 26.67 -5.14
N LEU A 310 -11.14 27.75 -5.84
CA LEU A 310 -10.23 28.83 -6.26
C LEU A 310 -9.49 29.51 -5.08
N ASN A 311 -10.09 29.55 -3.89
CA ASN A 311 -9.51 30.14 -2.68
C ASN A 311 -9.24 29.13 -1.56
N PHE A 312 -9.25 27.83 -1.87
CA PHE A 312 -9.23 26.76 -0.87
C PHE A 312 -8.13 26.94 0.18
N GLU A 313 -6.90 27.26 -0.23
CA GLU A 313 -5.77 27.41 0.70
C GLU A 313 -5.95 28.63 1.62
N LYS A 314 -6.41 29.77 1.07
CA LYS A 314 -6.68 30.98 1.86
C LYS A 314 -7.82 30.76 2.84
N ASP A 315 -8.89 30.11 2.38
CA ASP A 315 -10.05 29.81 3.22
C ASP A 315 -9.66 28.84 4.34
N LEU A 316 -8.84 27.84 4.03
CA LEU A 316 -8.31 26.89 5.01
C LEU A 316 -7.40 27.56 6.04
N GLU A 317 -6.64 28.60 5.65
CA GLU A 317 -5.88 29.43 6.58
C GLU A 317 -6.78 30.26 7.53
N HIS A 318 -8.00 30.58 7.14
CA HIS A 318 -8.94 31.23 8.06
C HIS A 318 -9.56 30.24 9.06
N ILE A 319 -9.48 28.92 8.80
CA ILE A 319 -9.93 27.88 9.71
C ILE A 319 -8.80 27.54 10.69
N THR A 320 -9.05 27.77 11.98
CA THR A 320 -8.09 27.38 13.04
C THR A 320 -8.19 25.87 13.27
N ILE A 321 -7.40 25.10 12.52
CA ILE A 321 -7.23 23.67 12.76
C ILE A 321 -6.06 23.49 13.72
N THR A 322 -6.28 22.75 14.80
CA THR A 322 -5.20 22.41 15.75
C THR A 322 -4.70 21.00 15.46
N TYR A 323 -3.58 20.57 16.06
CA TYR A 323 -3.15 19.16 16.03
C TYR A 323 -2.91 18.56 17.43
N ASP A 324 -3.05 19.36 18.50
CA ASP A 324 -2.80 18.94 19.88
C ASP A 324 -3.97 19.39 20.77
N LEU A 325 -4.77 18.44 21.27
CA LEU A 325 -5.89 18.72 22.19
C LEU A 325 -5.58 18.39 23.64
N LEU A 326 -4.40 17.83 23.95
CA LEU A 326 -3.95 17.71 25.35
C LEU A 326 -3.31 19.01 25.88
N GLY A 327 -3.45 20.10 25.13
CA GLY A 327 -2.79 21.37 25.38
C GLY A 327 -1.29 21.24 25.14
N PRO A 328 -0.61 22.30 24.68
CA PRO A 328 0.83 22.31 24.89
C PRO A 328 1.07 22.32 26.40
N LEU A 329 2.26 21.90 26.80
CA LEU A 329 2.83 22.25 28.11
C LEU A 329 2.81 23.78 28.40
N ASN A 330 2.40 24.63 27.43
CA ASN A 330 2.50 26.09 27.39
C ASN A 330 1.17 26.84 27.01
N GLY A 331 -0.02 26.28 27.23
CA GLY A 331 -1.34 26.95 26.99
C GLY A 331 -1.82 27.37 25.58
N HIS A 332 -1.05 27.26 24.48
CA HIS A 332 -1.50 27.67 23.13
C HIS A 332 -1.74 26.53 22.12
N PRO A 333 -2.97 26.34 21.60
CA PRO A 333 -3.20 25.39 20.52
C PRO A 333 -2.31 25.72 19.31
N GLN A 334 -1.47 24.77 18.90
CA GLN A 334 -0.66 24.95 17.71
C GLN A 334 -1.53 24.75 16.47
N ARG A 335 -1.53 25.77 15.61
CA ARG A 335 -2.23 25.75 14.34
C ARG A 335 -1.53 24.77 13.40
N LEU A 336 -2.31 23.89 12.79
CA LEU A 336 -1.87 23.01 11.72
C LEU A 336 -1.46 23.90 10.54
N ASP A 337 -0.22 23.77 10.11
CA ASP A 337 0.22 24.36 8.85
C ASP A 337 -0.35 23.52 7.70
N SER A 338 -1.47 23.97 7.16
CA SER A 338 -2.16 23.27 6.09
C SER A 338 -1.29 23.14 4.83
N SER A 339 -0.29 23.99 4.61
CA SER A 339 0.59 23.93 3.42
C SER A 339 1.52 22.71 3.44
N THR A 340 1.85 22.20 4.63
CA THR A 340 2.76 21.06 4.82
C THR A 340 2.04 19.77 5.23
N HIS A 341 0.73 19.83 5.43
CA HIS A 341 -0.10 18.73 5.91
C HIS A 341 -1.21 18.40 4.91
N PRO A 342 -1.08 17.30 4.14
CA PRO A 342 -2.09 16.93 3.15
C PRO A 342 -3.43 16.59 3.79
N TRP A 343 -3.44 15.97 4.98
CA TRP A 343 -4.66 15.67 5.72
C TRP A 343 -5.05 16.82 6.61
N ILE A 344 -6.29 17.25 6.42
CA ILE A 344 -6.89 18.39 7.10
C ILE A 344 -7.59 17.90 8.36
N LEU A 345 -8.37 16.83 8.23
CA LEU A 345 -9.12 16.20 9.31
C LEU A 345 -9.12 14.69 9.10
N SER A 346 -8.81 13.93 10.14
CA SER A 346 -9.26 12.53 10.22
C SER A 346 -9.96 12.38 11.56
N TYR A 347 -11.27 12.18 11.57
CA TYR A 347 -12.08 12.07 12.77
C TYR A 347 -12.70 10.68 12.84
N PHE A 348 -12.55 10.06 14.01
CA PHE A 348 -13.14 8.79 14.38
C PHE A 348 -13.87 9.01 15.71
N PRO A 349 -15.18 8.77 15.80
CA PRO A 349 -15.91 8.88 17.06
C PRO A 349 -15.49 7.78 18.05
N ASP A 350 -16.04 7.87 19.27
CA ASP A 350 -15.95 6.77 20.22
C ASP A 350 -16.67 5.55 19.62
N PRO A 351 -16.03 4.38 19.48
CA PRO A 351 -16.66 3.20 18.90
C PRO A 351 -17.87 2.68 19.69
N THR A 352 -18.05 3.13 20.94
CA THR A 352 -19.26 2.86 21.73
C THR A 352 -20.46 3.73 21.35
N ILE A 353 -20.21 4.85 20.65
CA ILE A 353 -21.23 5.81 20.18
C ILE A 353 -21.50 5.60 18.70
N ASP A 354 -20.44 5.56 17.90
CA ASP A 354 -20.52 5.44 16.44
C ASP A 354 -19.20 4.82 15.91
N ASN A 355 -19.29 4.07 14.81
CA ASN A 355 -18.14 3.45 14.16
C ASN A 355 -17.77 4.13 12.83
N HIS A 356 -18.48 5.19 12.44
CA HIS A 356 -18.21 5.94 11.20
C HIS A 356 -17.23 7.08 11.42
N GLY A 357 -16.10 7.04 10.71
CA GLY A 357 -15.15 8.13 10.61
C GLY A 357 -15.34 8.99 9.37
N VAL A 358 -14.74 10.18 9.42
CA VAL A 358 -14.61 11.10 8.28
C VAL A 358 -13.16 11.52 8.12
N ILE A 359 -12.67 11.50 6.88
CA ILE A 359 -11.30 11.87 6.54
C ILE A 359 -11.34 12.87 5.39
N LEU A 360 -10.75 14.06 5.58
CA LEU A 360 -10.67 15.13 4.61
C LEU A 360 -9.21 15.49 4.36
N GLY A 361 -8.79 15.52 3.11
CA GLY A 361 -7.43 15.89 2.75
C GLY A 361 -7.26 16.26 1.29
N ARG A 362 -6.00 16.52 0.94
CA ARG A 362 -5.57 16.75 -0.44
C ARG A 362 -5.27 15.45 -1.13
N ARG A 363 -5.48 15.46 -2.43
CA ARG A 363 -5.28 14.37 -3.36
C ARG A 363 -4.46 14.85 -4.57
N GLU A 364 -4.11 13.94 -5.47
CA GLU A 364 -3.34 14.26 -6.66
C GLU A 364 -3.91 15.46 -7.44
N ASN A 365 -3.02 16.22 -8.08
CA ASN A 365 -3.34 17.44 -8.84
C ASN A 365 -4.02 18.56 -8.02
N GLY A 366 -3.90 18.49 -6.69
CA GLY A 366 -4.47 19.47 -5.77
C GLY A 366 -5.95 19.28 -5.47
N ASN A 367 -6.60 18.23 -6.01
CA ASN A 367 -7.98 17.91 -5.69
C ASN A 367 -8.18 17.64 -4.20
N ILE A 368 -9.42 17.78 -3.74
CA ILE A 368 -9.81 17.50 -2.35
C ILE A 368 -10.52 16.16 -2.31
N VAL A 369 -10.22 15.37 -1.28
CA VAL A 369 -10.84 14.07 -1.06
C VAL A 369 -11.52 14.03 0.29
N LEU A 370 -12.77 13.59 0.29
CA LEU A 370 -13.55 13.28 1.48
C LEU A 370 -13.81 11.77 1.51
N VAL A 371 -13.49 11.14 2.62
CA VAL A 371 -13.82 9.74 2.87
C VAL A 371 -14.73 9.68 4.06
N VAL A 372 -15.82 8.93 3.92
CA VAL A 372 -16.80 8.68 4.98
C VAL A 372 -17.03 7.18 5.02
N GLY A 373 -17.06 6.61 6.22
CA GLY A 373 -17.27 5.19 6.39
C GLY A 373 -16.77 4.70 7.73
N GLY A 374 -16.96 3.41 8.01
CA GLY A 374 -16.72 2.89 9.34
C GLY A 374 -16.46 1.40 9.37
N TRP A 375 -16.30 0.91 10.59
CA TRP A 375 -16.30 -0.51 10.89
C TRP A 375 -17.72 -0.98 11.19
N ASP A 376 -18.05 -2.19 10.73
CA ASP A 376 -19.38 -2.79 10.88
C ASP A 376 -20.52 -1.87 10.42
N SER A 377 -20.25 -1.06 9.38
CA SER A 377 -21.19 -0.10 8.81
C SER A 377 -21.89 -0.63 7.56
N TRP A 378 -23.00 -0.02 7.15
CA TRP A 378 -23.50 -0.20 5.79
C TRP A 378 -22.68 0.66 4.81
N LEU A 379 -22.64 0.27 3.54
CA LEU A 379 -22.08 1.12 2.50
C LEU A 379 -23.08 2.27 2.22
N PRO A 380 -22.72 3.54 2.43
CA PRO A 380 -23.58 4.64 2.01
C PRO A 380 -23.65 4.65 0.48
N LEU A 381 -24.88 4.61 -0.05
CA LEU A 381 -25.17 4.53 -1.49
C LEU A 381 -25.65 5.85 -2.06
N THR A 382 -26.12 6.77 -1.23
CA THR A 382 -26.59 8.11 -1.61
C THR A 382 -25.79 9.19 -0.88
N LEU A 383 -25.90 10.45 -1.32
CA LEU A 383 -25.26 11.60 -0.65
C LEU A 383 -25.96 11.98 0.67
N ASP A 384 -27.24 11.63 0.81
CA ASP A 384 -28.02 11.89 2.03
C ASP A 384 -27.74 10.86 3.13
N GLN A 385 -27.15 9.71 2.76
CA GLN A 385 -26.68 8.64 3.66
C GLN A 385 -25.23 8.87 4.06
#